data_AF-A0A3R6XVW2-F1
#
_entry.id   AF-A0A3R6XVW2-F1
#
_cell.length_a   1.000
_cell.length_b   1.000
_cell.length_c   1.000
_cell.angle_alpha   90.00
_cell.angle_beta   90.00
_cell.angle_gamma   90.00
#
_symmetry.space_group_name_H-M   'P 1'
#
loop_
_entity.id
_entity.type
_entity.pdbx_description
1 polymer ?
#
loop_
_entity_poly.entity_id
_entity_poly.type
_entity_poly.pdbx_seq_one_letter_code
_entity_poly.pdbx_strand_id
1 'polypeptide(L)'
;MLLDALKQRRVWDTAEAGDDDQTSANVNRLQEAYQEDPEDKPADQDYEIKRILDDKIAQAIQLGLYPANEGELWRVLDDHADVFRLEFGQDLPVDVEPLKVRLKEGAVPVKCALSRYPSAHMDYLKQH
;
A
#
# COMPACT_ATOMS: atom_id res chain seq x y z
N MET A 1 38.54 -3.65 -16.77
CA MET A 1 37.51 -2.62 -16.97
C MET A 1 36.29 -3.01 -16.14
N LEU A 2 35.93 -2.13 -15.20
CA LEU A 2 34.62 -2.00 -14.55
C LEU A 2 34.11 -3.17 -13.70
N LEU A 3 34.78 -3.38 -12.57
CA LEU A 3 34.08 -3.67 -11.32
C LEU A 3 34.13 -2.37 -10.50
N ASP A 4 33.07 -2.10 -9.73
CA ASP A 4 32.82 -0.93 -8.87
C ASP A 4 31.98 0.20 -9.46
N ALA A 5 30.66 -0.01 -9.51
CA ALA A 5 29.67 1.08 -9.49
C ALA A 5 28.50 0.82 -8.55
N LEU A 6 28.68 -0.09 -7.57
CA LEU A 6 27.71 -0.41 -6.52
C LEU A 6 28.08 0.29 -5.21
N LYS A 7 28.08 1.62 -5.18
CA LYS A 7 27.95 2.43 -3.95
C LYS A 7 27.98 3.92 -4.25
N GLN A 8 26.81 4.51 -4.52
CA GLN A 8 26.55 5.87 -4.08
C GLN A 8 25.11 5.96 -3.58
N ARG A 9 24.87 5.28 -2.45
CA ARG A 9 23.81 5.70 -1.51
C ARG A 9 24.30 7.03 -0.97
N ARG A 10 23.75 8.15 -1.45
CA ARG A 10 24.05 9.48 -0.92
C ARG A 10 23.43 9.52 0.48
N VAL A 11 24.21 9.07 1.46
CA VAL A 11 23.94 9.28 2.88
C VAL A 11 23.99 10.80 3.06
N TRP A 12 22.91 11.37 3.58
CA TRP A 12 22.92 12.78 3.95
C TRP A 12 23.81 12.91 5.18
N ASP A 13 25.00 13.50 5.02
CA ASP A 13 25.85 13.86 6.15
C ASP A 13 25.14 14.97 6.95
N THR A 14 24.44 14.59 8.02
CA THR A 14 23.86 15.49 9.02
C THR A 14 24.91 15.89 10.06
N ALA A 15 26.12 16.24 9.63
CA ALA A 15 27.23 16.56 10.52
C ALA A 15 27.37 18.07 10.85
N GLU A 16 26.52 18.94 10.30
CA GLU A 16 26.52 20.38 10.62
C GLU A 16 25.24 20.83 11.35
N ALA A 17 24.65 19.97 12.16
CA ALA A 17 23.64 20.36 13.14
C ALA A 17 24.16 20.00 14.53
N GLY A 18 24.60 21.02 15.27
CA GLY A 18 25.14 20.83 16.61
C GLY A 18 24.16 20.16 17.58
N ASP A 19 24.78 19.53 18.57
CA ASP A 19 24.26 18.85 19.75
C ASP A 19 23.80 17.39 19.53
N ASP A 20 24.73 16.51 19.87
CA ASP A 20 24.90 15.16 19.31
C ASP A 20 24.05 14.09 20.02
N ASP A 21 23.35 14.47 21.09
CA ASP A 21 22.64 13.53 21.97
C ASP A 21 21.11 13.54 21.77
N GLN A 22 20.54 14.67 21.31
CA GLN A 22 19.08 14.81 21.11
C GLN A 22 18.63 14.36 19.71
N THR A 23 19.53 14.39 18.74
CA THR A 23 19.27 14.01 17.34
C THR A 23 19.15 12.51 17.18
N SER A 24 20.03 11.72 17.80
CA SER A 24 19.99 10.25 17.76
C SER A 24 18.71 9.68 18.38
N ALA A 25 18.25 10.23 19.51
CA ALA A 25 17.01 9.82 20.18
C ALA A 25 15.75 10.08 19.32
N ASN A 26 15.74 11.17 18.55
CA ASN A 26 14.63 11.49 17.65
C ASN A 26 14.66 10.64 16.37
N VAL A 27 15.84 10.33 15.84
CA VAL A 27 15.99 9.44 14.69
C VAL A 27 15.57 8.02 15.07
N ASN A 28 15.99 7.51 16.23
CA ASN A 28 15.59 6.19 16.72
C ASN A 28 14.07 6.12 16.99
N ARG A 29 13.47 7.16 17.59
CA ARG A 29 12.00 7.25 17.75
C ARG A 29 11.23 7.23 16.43
N LEU A 30 11.74 7.93 15.42
CA LEU A 30 11.13 7.92 14.10
C LEU A 30 11.28 6.54 13.45
N GLN A 31 12.44 5.91 13.60
CA GLN A 31 12.71 4.58 13.06
C GLN A 31 11.86 3.49 13.73
N GLU A 32 11.61 3.60 15.04
CA GLU A 32 10.66 2.75 15.79
C GLU A 32 9.21 3.00 15.36
N ALA A 33 8.83 4.23 15.02
CA ALA A 33 7.48 4.56 14.53
C ALA A 33 7.20 4.09 13.09
N TYR A 34 8.26 3.81 12.32
CA TYR A 34 8.20 3.25 10.96
C TYR A 34 8.76 1.82 10.90
N GLN A 35 8.90 1.15 12.05
CA GLN A 35 9.16 -0.27 12.07
C GLN A 35 7.98 -0.93 11.35
N GLU A 36 8.20 -1.42 10.13
CA GLU A 36 7.14 -2.06 9.35
C GLU A 36 6.56 -3.19 10.21
N ASP A 37 5.28 -3.06 10.55
CA ASP A 37 4.52 -4.12 11.20
C ASP A 37 4.71 -5.38 10.35
N PRO A 38 4.87 -6.57 10.96
CA PRO A 38 5.01 -7.80 10.21
C PRO A 38 3.87 -7.87 9.20
N GLU A 39 4.21 -8.08 7.92
CA GLU A 39 3.24 -8.30 6.84
C GLU A 39 2.17 -9.27 7.34
N ASP A 40 1.03 -8.72 7.75
CA ASP A 40 -0.10 -9.49 8.21
C ASP A 40 -0.69 -10.08 6.94
N LYS A 41 -0.27 -11.30 6.60
CA LYS A 41 -0.76 -12.01 5.42
C LYS A 41 -2.29 -11.96 5.47
N PRO A 42 -2.95 -11.24 4.55
CA PRO A 42 -4.36 -11.01 4.70
C PRO A 42 -5.09 -12.35 4.63
N ALA A 43 -5.96 -12.56 5.60
CA ALA A 43 -6.87 -13.68 5.63
C ALA A 43 -7.74 -13.64 4.35
N ASP A 44 -7.55 -14.65 3.51
CA ASP A 44 -8.48 -15.30 2.57
C ASP A 44 -9.56 -14.45 1.86
N GLN A 45 -9.28 -13.18 1.54
CA GLN A 45 -10.21 -12.34 0.76
C GLN A 45 -10.55 -13.01 -0.57
N ASP A 46 -9.57 -13.65 -1.21
CA ASP A 46 -9.75 -14.38 -2.47
C ASP A 46 -10.79 -15.50 -2.35
N TYR A 47 -10.78 -16.25 -1.24
CA TYR A 47 -11.78 -17.29 -0.98
C TYR A 47 -13.17 -16.69 -0.74
N GLU A 48 -13.27 -15.62 0.05
CA GLU A 48 -14.55 -14.96 0.31
C GLU A 48 -15.13 -14.35 -0.97
N ILE A 49 -14.30 -13.76 -1.81
CA ILE A 49 -14.67 -13.28 -3.16
C ILE A 49 -15.19 -14.45 -3.99
N LYS A 50 -14.44 -15.55 -4.07
CA LYS A 50 -14.86 -16.74 -4.84
C LYS A 50 -16.19 -17.28 -4.36
N ARG A 51 -16.40 -17.39 -3.04
CA ARG A 51 -17.68 -17.82 -2.45
C ARG A 51 -18.83 -16.89 -2.87
N ILE A 52 -18.62 -15.57 -2.83
CA ILE A 52 -19.64 -14.60 -3.24
C ILE A 52 -19.94 -14.73 -4.73
N LEU A 53 -18.92 -14.93 -5.58
CA LEU A 53 -19.11 -15.11 -7.02
C LEU A 53 -19.92 -16.38 -7.31
N ASP A 54 -19.63 -17.49 -6.66
CA ASP A 54 -20.39 -18.74 -6.78
C ASP A 54 -21.87 -18.55 -6.37
N ASP A 55 -22.11 -17.86 -5.24
CA ASP A 55 -23.47 -17.54 -4.78
C ASP A 55 -24.23 -16.66 -5.79
N LYS A 56 -23.54 -15.73 -6.47
CA LYS A 56 -24.13 -14.87 -7.50
C LYS A 56 -24.45 -15.63 -8.78
N ILE A 57 -23.62 -16.61 -9.17
CA ILE A 57 -23.90 -17.50 -10.29
C ILE A 57 -25.15 -18.35 -9.98
N ALA A 58 -25.23 -18.92 -8.78
CA ALA A 58 -26.41 -19.68 -8.35
C ALA A 58 -27.69 -18.83 -8.38
N GLN A 59 -27.62 -17.56 -7.95
CA GLN A 59 -28.73 -16.61 -8.06
C GLN A 59 -29.11 -16.33 -9.51
N ALA A 60 -28.13 -16.15 -10.40
CA ALA A 60 -28.39 -15.90 -11.83
C ALA A 60 -29.11 -17.09 -12.48
N ILE A 61 -28.71 -18.33 -12.16
CA ILE A 61 -29.37 -19.56 -12.62
C ILE A 61 -30.84 -19.58 -12.16
N GLN A 62 -31.11 -19.28 -10.88
CA GLN A 62 -32.47 -19.21 -10.35
C GLN A 62 -33.34 -18.15 -11.04
N LEU A 63 -32.73 -17.05 -11.48
CA LEU A 63 -33.41 -15.97 -12.21
C LEU A 63 -33.59 -16.24 -13.71
N GLY A 64 -33.19 -17.42 -14.18
CA GLY A 64 -33.40 -17.85 -15.57
C GLY A 64 -32.22 -17.59 -16.49
N LEU A 65 -30.98 -17.58 -15.98
CA LEU A 65 -29.78 -17.65 -16.82
C LEU A 65 -29.89 -18.83 -17.77
N TYR A 66 -29.65 -18.57 -19.06
CA TYR A 66 -29.70 -19.61 -20.08
C TYR A 66 -28.58 -20.64 -19.82
N PRO A 67 -28.86 -21.96 -19.83
CA PRO A 67 -27.87 -22.98 -19.47
C PRO A 67 -26.59 -22.96 -20.30
N ALA A 68 -26.65 -22.50 -21.56
CA ALA A 68 -25.45 -22.38 -22.39
C ALA A 68 -24.51 -21.25 -21.93
N ASN A 69 -25.00 -20.29 -21.13
CA ASN A 69 -24.24 -19.13 -20.68
C ASN A 69 -23.67 -19.34 -19.26
N GLU A 70 -24.11 -20.37 -18.53
CA GLU A 70 -23.63 -20.67 -17.17
C GLU A 70 -22.11 -20.90 -17.16
N GLY A 71 -21.62 -21.75 -18.04
CA GLY A 71 -20.19 -22.05 -18.14
C GLY A 71 -19.36 -20.83 -18.57
N GLU A 72 -19.91 -19.99 -19.44
CA GLU A 72 -19.24 -18.75 -19.85
C GLU A 72 -19.15 -17.75 -18.69
N LEU A 73 -20.24 -17.57 -17.94
CA LEU A 73 -20.28 -16.70 -16.77
C LEU A 73 -19.30 -17.15 -15.69
N TRP A 74 -19.29 -18.45 -15.38
CA TRP A 74 -18.35 -19.01 -14.41
C TRP A 74 -16.90 -18.77 -14.84
N ARG A 75 -16.56 -19.05 -16.10
CA ARG A 75 -15.21 -18.84 -16.64
C ARG A 75 -14.78 -17.37 -16.52
N VAL A 76 -15.63 -16.43 -16.93
CA VAL A 76 -15.29 -14.99 -16.89
C VAL A 76 -15.06 -14.51 -15.46
N LEU A 77 -15.83 -15.00 -14.50
CA LEU A 77 -15.70 -14.61 -13.10
C LEU A 77 -14.50 -15.26 -12.41
N ASP A 78 -14.15 -16.51 -12.74
CA ASP A 78 -12.96 -17.19 -12.22
C ASP A 78 -11.67 -16.57 -12.81
N ASP A 79 -11.65 -16.30 -14.13
CA ASP A 79 -10.52 -15.68 -14.84
C ASP A 79 -10.21 -14.26 -14.34
N HIS A 80 -11.19 -13.58 -13.75
CA HIS A 80 -11.07 -12.19 -13.27
C HIS A 80 -11.39 -12.05 -11.78
N ALA A 81 -11.21 -13.11 -11.00
CA ALA A 81 -11.44 -13.08 -9.55
C ALA A 81 -10.59 -12.01 -8.85
N ASP A 82 -9.39 -11.75 -9.37
CA ASP A 82 -8.41 -10.76 -8.88
C ASP A 82 -8.86 -9.29 -9.05
N VAL A 83 -9.87 -9.03 -9.88
CA VAL A 83 -10.41 -7.68 -10.11
C VAL A 83 -11.35 -7.24 -8.99
N PHE A 84 -11.95 -8.18 -8.27
CA PHE A 84 -12.94 -7.90 -7.22
C PHE A 84 -12.27 -7.61 -5.89
N ARG A 85 -12.92 -6.77 -5.07
CA ARG A 85 -12.38 -6.29 -3.79
C ARG A 85 -13.50 -6.19 -2.78
N LEU A 86 -13.27 -6.71 -1.57
CA LEU A 86 -14.18 -6.52 -0.44
C LEU A 86 -13.80 -5.29 0.36
N GLU A 87 -12.49 -5.00 0.45
CA GLU A 87 -11.93 -3.84 1.15
C GLU A 87 -10.88 -3.15 0.28
N PHE A 88 -10.59 -1.87 0.57
CA PHE A 88 -9.56 -1.12 -0.15
C PHE A 88 -8.17 -1.41 0.44
N GLY A 89 -7.15 -1.55 -0.41
CA GLY A 89 -5.76 -1.23 -0.04
C GLY A 89 -4.81 -2.38 0.30
N GLN A 90 -4.80 -3.49 -0.44
CA GLN A 90 -3.84 -4.59 -0.20
C GLN A 90 -3.22 -5.18 -1.48
N ASP A 91 -3.46 -4.54 -2.61
CA ASP A 91 -3.01 -5.02 -3.91
C ASP A 91 -1.55 -4.67 -4.12
N LEU A 92 -0.89 -5.61 -4.79
CA LEU A 92 0.46 -5.39 -5.23
C LEU A 92 0.52 -4.14 -6.11
N PRO A 93 1.59 -3.34 -5.97
CA PRO A 93 1.85 -2.25 -6.88
C PRO A 93 1.81 -2.78 -8.31
N VAL A 94 1.18 -2.02 -9.20
CA VAL A 94 1.24 -2.29 -10.63
C VAL A 94 2.71 -2.32 -11.05
N ASP A 95 3.08 -3.26 -11.92
CA ASP A 95 4.44 -3.42 -12.46
C ASP A 95 4.80 -2.26 -13.41
N VAL A 96 5.02 -1.09 -12.83
CA VAL A 96 5.45 0.13 -13.50
C VAL A 96 6.58 0.76 -12.70
N GLU A 97 7.44 1.49 -13.39
CA GLU A 97 8.50 2.23 -12.73
C GLU A 97 7.89 3.20 -11.69
N PRO A 98 8.39 3.21 -10.43
CA PRO A 98 7.88 4.09 -9.40
C PRO A 98 7.89 5.56 -9.83
N LEU A 99 6.87 6.30 -9.42
CA LEU A 99 6.76 7.72 -9.71
C LEU A 99 7.96 8.49 -9.15
N LYS A 100 8.71 9.17 -10.03
CA LYS A 100 9.83 10.03 -9.64
C LYS A 100 9.36 11.48 -9.52
N VAL A 101 9.38 12.01 -8.30
CA VAL A 101 9.09 13.43 -8.04
C VAL A 101 10.25 14.29 -8.55
N ARG A 102 9.93 15.26 -9.44
CA ARG A 102 10.90 16.23 -9.96
C ARG A 102 10.67 17.58 -9.29
N LEU A 103 11.66 18.06 -8.56
CA LEU A 103 11.64 19.40 -7.98
C LEU A 103 11.94 20.45 -9.04
N LYS A 104 11.32 21.63 -8.89
CA LYS A 104 11.68 22.80 -9.70
C LYS A 104 13.10 23.26 -9.33
N GLU A 105 13.80 23.84 -10.29
CA GLU A 105 15.11 24.45 -10.03
C GLU A 105 14.97 25.57 -8.98
N GLY A 106 15.89 25.59 -8.02
CA GLY A 106 15.85 26.51 -6.88
C GLY A 106 14.83 26.18 -5.79
N ALA A 107 14.18 25.00 -5.83
CA ALA A 107 13.30 24.57 -4.75
C ALA A 107 14.08 24.38 -3.44
N VAL A 108 13.56 24.97 -2.36
CA VAL A 108 14.13 24.87 -1.02
C VAL A 108 13.14 24.08 -0.14
N PRO A 109 13.60 23.05 0.60
CA PRO A 109 12.73 22.31 1.51
C PRO A 109 12.22 23.22 2.63
N VAL A 110 10.93 23.12 2.95
CA VAL A 110 10.30 23.86 4.04
C VAL A 110 9.72 22.87 5.03
N LYS A 111 10.04 23.06 6.31
CA LYS A 111 9.43 22.29 7.40
C LYS A 111 8.19 23.03 7.88
N CYS A 112 7.01 22.43 7.68
CA CYS A 112 5.77 22.93 8.26
C CYS A 112 5.60 22.42 9.69
N ALA A 113 5.04 23.24 10.57
CA ALA A 113 4.65 22.81 11.91
C ALA A 113 3.53 21.77 11.82
N LEU A 114 3.57 20.76 12.70
CA LEU A 114 2.53 19.74 12.81
C LEU A 114 1.21 20.39 13.26
N SER A 115 0.15 20.18 12.49
CA SER A 115 -1.20 20.57 12.88
C SER A 115 -1.67 19.69 14.05
N ARG A 116 -2.26 20.31 15.08
CA ARG A 116 -2.92 19.57 16.16
C ARG A 116 -4.30 19.13 15.71
N TYR A 117 -4.48 17.83 15.56
CA TYR A 117 -5.79 17.23 15.31
C TYR A 117 -6.52 16.96 16.65
N PRO A 118 -7.85 17.14 16.70
CA PRO A 118 -8.66 16.66 17.83
C PRO A 118 -8.44 15.16 18.07
N SER A 119 -8.58 14.71 19.31
CA SER A 119 -8.34 13.29 19.66
C SER A 119 -9.15 12.33 18.82
N ALA A 120 -10.43 12.60 18.58
CA ALA A 120 -11.30 11.78 17.74
C ALA A 120 -10.76 11.61 16.30
N HIS A 121 -10.11 12.64 15.74
CA HIS A 121 -9.52 12.57 14.41
C HIS A 121 -8.21 11.77 14.44
N MET A 122 -7.41 11.92 15.50
CA MET A 122 -6.21 11.11 15.69
C MET A 122 -6.55 9.63 15.89
N ASP A 123 -7.62 9.33 16.61
CA ASP A 123 -8.08 7.96 16.82
C ASP A 123 -8.50 7.32 15.49
N TYR A 124 -9.22 8.07 14.64
CA TYR A 124 -9.54 7.66 13.28
C TYR A 124 -8.29 7.45 12.41
N LEU A 125 -7.37 8.43 12.37
CA LEU A 125 -6.14 8.36 11.56
C LEU A 125 -5.15 7.28 12.02
N LYS A 126 -5.31 6.72 13.22
CA LYS A 126 -4.52 5.58 13.69
C LYS A 126 -5.11 4.23 13.27
N GLN A 127 -6.39 4.20 12.92
CA GLN A 127 -7.10 2.99 12.53
C GLN A 127 -7.04 2.72 11.01
N HIS A 128 -6.50 3.67 10.24
CA HIS A 128 -6.46 3.68 8.78
C HIS A 128 -5.08 4.10 8.29
#